data_AF-A0A9E3QBQ8-F1
#
_entry.id   AF-A0A9E3QBQ8-F1
#
_cell.length_a   1.000
_cell.length_b   1.000
_cell.length_c   1.000
_cell.angle_alpha   90.00
_cell.angle_beta   90.00
_cell.angle_gamma   90.00
#
_symmetry.space_group_name_H-M   'P 1'
#
loop_
_entity.id
_entity.type
_entity.pdbx_description
1 polymer ?
#
loop_
_entity_poly.entity_id
_entity_poly.type
_entity_poly.pdbx_seq_one_letter_code
_entity_poly.pdbx_strand_id
1 'polypeptide(L)' 'MAKKSKSKKWFIPVRGSYLPNSGMGWLIYLPFTAYLIFALVYGCQNTDSAAKAVLFIVPNWVAAAVVMTWIAKRAS' A
#
# COMPACT_ATOMS: atom_id res chain seq x y z
N MET A 1 -7.07 -20.96 -32.29
CA MET A 1 -5.99 -20.30 -31.52
C MET A 1 -6.44 -20.19 -30.07
N ALA A 2 -5.84 -20.96 -29.16
CA ALA A 2 -6.18 -20.88 -27.74
C ALA A 2 -5.70 -19.53 -27.17
N LYS A 3 -6.62 -18.64 -26.80
CA LYS A 3 -6.33 -17.40 -26.07
C LYS A 3 -5.71 -17.82 -24.73
N LYS A 4 -4.38 -17.75 -24.61
CA LYS A 4 -3.69 -17.92 -23.32
C LYS A 4 -4.34 -16.97 -22.33
N SER A 5 -5.09 -17.52 -21.37
CA SER A 5 -5.60 -16.76 -20.23
C SER A 5 -4.40 -16.15 -19.53
N LYS A 6 -4.17 -14.84 -19.75
CA LYS A 6 -3.18 -14.09 -18.97
C LYS A 6 -3.65 -14.20 -17.53
N SER A 7 -2.91 -14.95 -16.72
CA SER A 7 -3.01 -14.86 -15.26
C SER A 7 -3.07 -13.38 -14.89
N LYS A 8 -4.24 -12.91 -14.40
CA LYS A 8 -4.45 -11.52 -14.02
C LYS A 8 -3.68 -11.31 -12.73
N LYS A 9 -2.38 -10.98 -12.85
CA LYS A 9 -1.56 -10.53 -11.72
C LYS A 9 -2.23 -9.32 -11.07
N TRP A 10 -2.41 -9.35 -9.76
CA TRP A 10 -3.08 -8.25 -9.06
C TRP A 10 -2.20 -7.03 -8.94
N PHE A 11 -0.88 -7.24 -8.87
CA PHE A 11 0.13 -6.21 -8.79
C PHE A 11 1.22 -6.42 -9.83
N ILE A 12 1.78 -5.33 -10.33
CA ILE A 12 2.93 -5.31 -11.24
C ILE A 12 4.11 -4.59 -10.56
N PRO A 13 5.33 -5.13 -10.65
CA PRO A 13 6.51 -4.43 -10.14
C PRO A 13 6.85 -3.25 -11.05
N VAL A 14 7.02 -2.07 -10.47
CA VAL A 14 7.38 -0.83 -11.17
C VAL A 14 8.46 -0.11 -10.36
N ARG A 15 9.71 -0.15 -10.86
CA ARG A 15 10.86 0.58 -10.31
C ARG A 15 11.00 0.48 -8.77
N GLY A 16 10.96 -0.74 -8.23
CA GLY A 16 11.10 -0.99 -6.79
C GLY A 16 9.80 -0.86 -5.98
N SER A 17 8.68 -0.52 -6.62
CA SER A 17 7.34 -0.50 -6.02
C SER A 17 6.40 -1.51 -6.71
N TYR A 18 5.21 -1.72 -6.15
CA TYR A 18 4.18 -2.58 -6.72
C TYR A 18 2.91 -1.75 -6.98
N LEU A 19 2.47 -1.70 -8.23
CA LEU A 19 1.25 -0.99 -8.62
C LEU A 19 0.12 -1.97 -8.93
N PRO A 20 -1.13 -1.66 -8.57
CA PRO A 20 -2.27 -2.52 -8.84
C PRO A 20 -2.57 -2.59 -10.35
N ASN A 21 -2.80 -3.80 -10.87
CA ASN A 21 -3.10 -4.09 -12.28
C ASN A 21 -4.42 -4.87 -12.46
N SER A 22 -5.09 -5.21 -11.36
CA SER A 22 -6.43 -5.82 -11.37
C SER A 22 -7.38 -5.04 -10.48
N GLY A 23 -8.69 -5.17 -10.70
CA GLY A 23 -9.70 -4.57 -9.82
C GLY A 23 -9.55 -5.03 -8.37
N MET A 24 -9.11 -6.27 -8.15
CA MET A 24 -8.82 -6.83 -6.82
C MET A 24 -7.58 -6.18 -6.19
N GLY A 25 -6.55 -5.89 -6.99
CA GLY A 25 -5.38 -5.13 -6.56
C GLY A 25 -5.75 -3.70 -6.15
N TRP A 26 -6.60 -3.02 -6.92
CA TRP A 26 -7.10 -1.69 -6.58
C TRP A 26 -7.95 -1.67 -5.30
N LEU A 27 -8.78 -2.70 -5.11
CA LEU A 27 -9.64 -2.83 -3.93
C LEU A 27 -8.83 -3.01 -2.64
N ILE A 28 -7.63 -3.57 -2.71
CA ILE A 28 -6.69 -3.64 -1.59
C ILE A 28 -5.89 -2.32 -1.49
N TYR A 29 -5.41 -1.79 -2.62
CA TYR A 29 -4.54 -0.62 -2.68
C TYR A 29 -5.21 0.66 -2.16
N LEU A 30 -6.50 0.88 -2.50
CA LEU A 30 -7.25 2.08 -2.12
C LEU A 30 -7.47 2.23 -0.61
N PRO A 31 -8.07 1.26 0.11
CA PRO A 31 -8.24 1.36 1.56
C PRO A 31 -6.90 1.55 2.27
N PHE A 32 -5.86 0.90 1.76
CA PHE A 32 -4.53 0.96 2.34
C PHE A 32 -3.89 2.36 2.20
N THR A 33 -3.99 2.94 1.01
CA THR A 33 -3.53 4.31 0.76
C THR A 33 -4.36 5.32 1.55
N ALA A 34 -5.68 5.13 1.62
CA ALA A 34 -6.57 5.96 2.41
C ALA A 34 -6.22 5.91 3.91
N TYR A 35 -5.91 4.74 4.45
CA TYR A 35 -5.44 4.58 5.84
C TYR A 35 -4.14 5.35 6.09
N LEU A 36 -3.16 5.30 5.18
CA LEU A 36 -1.90 6.02 5.33
C LEU A 36 -2.08 7.54 5.31
N ILE A 37 -2.93 8.05 4.42
CA ILE A 37 -3.29 9.46 4.36
C ILE A 37 -4.00 9.86 5.66
N PHE A 38 -4.94 9.05 6.12
CA PHE A 38 -5.63 9.28 7.39
C PHE A 38 -4.65 9.31 8.57
N ALA A 39 -3.75 8.34 8.69
CA ALA A 39 -2.76 8.29 9.75
C ALA A 39 -1.80 9.50 9.71
N LEU A 40 -1.43 9.97 8.51
CA LEU A 40 -0.63 11.17 8.33
C LEU A 40 -1.39 12.43 8.81
N VAL A 41 -2.61 12.63 8.33
CA VAL A 41 -3.45 13.79 8.70
C VAL A 41 -3.74 13.77 10.21
N TYR A 42 -4.13 12.61 10.74
CA TYR A 42 -4.40 12.43 12.16
C TYR A 42 -3.16 12.71 13.01
N GLY A 43 -2.00 12.15 12.63
CA GLY A 43 -0.73 12.40 13.32
C GLY A 43 -0.32 13.87 13.31
N CYS A 44 -0.48 14.57 12.18
CA CYS A 44 -0.16 15.99 12.10
C CYS A 44 -1.15 16.89 12.85
N GLN A 45 -2.44 16.54 12.89
CA GLN A 45 -3.47 17.35 13.55
C GLN A 45 -3.55 17.13 15.07
N ASN A 46 -3.21 15.94 15.55
CA ASN A 46 -3.40 15.56 16.96
C ASN A 46 -2.09 15.54 17.76
N THR A 47 -1.00 16.09 17.21
CA THR A 47 0.29 16.07 17.88
C THR A 47 0.95 17.45 17.90
N ASP A 48 1.23 17.96 19.10
CA ASP A 48 1.89 19.25 19.29
C ASP A 48 3.41 19.22 19.00
N SER A 49 3.97 18.02 18.81
CA SER A 49 5.40 17.79 18.60
C SER A 49 5.63 16.93 17.37
N ALA A 50 6.42 17.46 16.43
CA ALA A 50 6.81 16.74 15.22
C ALA A 50 7.47 15.39 15.52
N ALA A 51 8.25 15.28 16.60
CA ALA A 51 8.89 14.02 16.99
C ALA A 51 7.87 12.93 17.36
N LYS A 52 6.82 13.29 18.12
CA LYS A 52 5.73 12.37 18.46
C LYS A 52 4.92 11.98 17.22
N ALA A 53 4.70 12.90 16.30
CA ALA A 53 3.99 12.63 15.05
C ALA A 53 4.79 11.65 14.18
N VAL A 54 6.10 11.86 14.04
CA VAL A 54 7.00 10.96 13.32
C VAL A 54 7.00 9.57 13.93
N LEU A 55 7.08 9.45 15.27
CA LEU A 55 7.03 8.15 15.96
C LEU A 55 5.70 7.42 15.78
N PHE A 56 4.60 8.13 15.50
CA PHE A 56 3.32 7.53 15.17
C PHE A 56 3.21 7.16 13.67
N ILE A 57 3.65 8.05 12.79
CA ILE A 57 3.49 7.91 11.33
C ILE A 57 4.44 6.85 10.78
N VAL A 58 5.71 6.87 11.17
CA VAL A 58 6.75 6.00 10.57
C VAL A 58 6.44 4.52 10.78
N PRO A 59 6.07 4.01 11.97
CA PRO A 59 5.74 2.60 12.13
C PRO A 59 4.53 2.18 11.28
N ASN A 60 3.51 3.03 11.17
CA ASN A 60 2.34 2.77 10.33
C ASN A 60 2.73 2.67 8.85
N TRP A 61 3.60 3.57 8.38
CA TRP A 61 4.09 3.58 7.00
C TRP A 61 5.02 2.40 6.69
N VAL A 62 5.87 1.99 7.63
CA VAL A 62 6.75 0.82 7.47
C VAL A 62 5.92 -0.46 7.46
N ALA A 63 5.01 -0.64 8.42
CA ALA A 63 4.11 -1.79 8.46
C ALA A 63 3.30 -1.88 7.15
N ALA A 64 2.84 -0.74 6.66
CA ALA A 64 2.14 -0.64 5.40
C ALA A 64 3.00 -1.12 4.21
N ALA A 65 4.22 -0.61 4.06
CA ALA A 65 5.12 -1.01 2.99
C ALA A 65 5.43 -2.52 3.03
N VAL A 66 5.63 -3.09 4.21
CA VAL A 66 5.90 -4.53 4.40
C VAL A 66 4.70 -5.37 3.98
N VAL A 67 3.49 -5.04 4.47
CA VAL A 67 2.27 -5.76 4.14
C VAL A 67 1.96 -5.69 2.65
N MET A 68 2.05 -4.50 2.04
CA MET A 68 1.81 -4.34 0.60
C MET A 68 2.82 -5.11 -0.25
N THR A 69 4.10 -5.09 0.13
CA THR A 69 5.14 -5.87 -0.56
C THR A 69 4.87 -7.37 -0.43
N TRP A 70 4.42 -7.83 0.73
CA TRP A 70 4.09 -9.24 0.95
C TRP A 70 2.85 -9.69 0.19
N ILE A 71 1.77 -8.89 0.20
CA ILE A 71 0.55 -9.16 -0.58
C ILE A 71 0.91 -9.18 -2.07
N ALA A 72 1.65 -8.19 -2.54
CA ALA A 72 2.06 -8.11 -3.93
C ALA A 72 2.87 -9.34 -4.33
N LYS A 73 3.86 -9.77 -3.54
CA LYS A 73 4.64 -11.00 -3.82
C LYS A 73 3.78 -12.26 -3.91
N ARG A 74 2.70 -12.37 -3.12
CA ARG A 74 1.79 -13.52 -3.13
C ARG A 74 0.76 -13.50 -4.26
N ALA A 75 0.36 -12.32 -4.70
CA ALA A 75 -0.67 -12.09 -5.73
C ALA A 75 -0.11 -11.69 -7.10
N SER A 76 1.22 -11.85 -7.29
CA SER A 76 1.98 -11.63 -8.53
C SER A 76 2.13 -12.89 -9.38
#